data_AF-A0A4Y9SP24-F1
#
_entry.id   AF-A0A4Y9SP24-F1
#
_cell.length_a   1.000
_cell.length_b   1.000
_cell.length_c   1.000
_cell.angle_alpha   90.00
_cell.angle_beta   90.00
_cell.angle_gamma   90.00
#
_symmetry.space_group_name_H-M   'P 1'
#
loop_
_entity.id
_entity.type
_entity.pdbx_description
1 polymer ?
#
loop_
_entity_poly.entity_id
_entity_poly.type
_entity_poly.pdbx_seq_one_letter_code
_entity_poly.pdbx_strand_id
1 'polypeptide(L)'
;MRKTCFFIPFLVVTMIASAGERPVGPGESKNCDVGPTEKMFGKTKWLLYGCNDAQTAVIVAAEGNPAAPFYFLVFREVDSYRIYGEGAGDKKASGAAMKELKALNGKALANLVIEANRSRH
;
A
#
# COMPACT_ATOMS: atom_id res chain seq x y z
N MET A 1 59.43 42.05 -2.70
CA MET A 1 58.56 41.21 -1.86
C MET A 1 58.11 40.02 -2.70
N ARG A 2 58.53 38.81 -2.33
CA ARG A 2 58.26 37.54 -3.03
C ARG A 2 57.29 36.75 -2.16
N LYS A 3 56.19 36.26 -2.73
CA LYS A 3 55.45 35.06 -2.31
C LYS A 3 54.26 34.81 -3.25
N THR A 4 54.53 34.02 -4.28
CA THR A 4 53.56 33.14 -4.94
C THR A 4 53.16 32.03 -3.97
N CYS A 5 51.85 31.77 -3.81
CA CYS A 5 51.31 30.48 -3.41
C CYS A 5 49.98 30.28 -4.16
N PHE A 6 50.06 29.57 -5.28
CA PHE A 6 48.93 28.87 -5.89
C PHE A 6 48.46 27.81 -4.87
N PHE A 7 47.23 27.92 -4.39
CA PHE A 7 46.56 26.84 -3.66
C PHE A 7 45.21 26.62 -4.34
N ILE A 8 45.19 25.67 -5.26
CA ILE A 8 43.97 25.12 -5.87
C ILE A 8 43.44 24.09 -4.87
N PRO A 9 42.28 24.29 -4.23
CA PRO A 9 41.66 23.22 -3.49
C PRO A 9 40.88 22.37 -4.50
N PHE A 10 41.47 21.21 -4.77
CA PHE A 10 40.84 19.92 -5.00
C PHE A 10 39.32 19.93 -5.25
N LEU A 11 38.98 19.73 -6.52
CA LEU A 11 37.64 19.52 -7.06
C LEU A 11 37.14 18.13 -6.60
N VAL A 12 36.39 18.08 -5.49
CA VAL A 12 35.71 16.84 -5.05
C VAL A 12 34.30 16.83 -5.61
N VAL A 13 34.11 16.21 -6.76
CA VAL A 13 32.77 15.89 -7.29
C VAL A 13 32.27 14.66 -6.56
N THR A 14 31.38 14.86 -5.58
CA THR A 14 30.63 13.79 -4.92
C THR A 14 29.60 13.22 -5.90
N MET A 15 29.89 12.03 -6.46
CA MET A 15 28.87 11.21 -7.11
C MET A 15 27.84 10.77 -6.08
N ILE A 16 26.66 11.37 -6.12
CA ILE A 16 25.50 10.92 -5.36
C ILE A 16 24.99 9.66 -6.08
N ALA A 17 25.25 8.49 -5.50
CA ALA A 17 24.63 7.25 -5.96
C ALA A 17 23.12 7.34 -5.73
N SER A 18 22.36 7.57 -6.80
CA SER A 18 20.90 7.46 -6.76
C SER A 18 20.56 5.99 -6.55
N ALA A 19 20.12 5.64 -5.33
CA ALA A 19 19.42 4.40 -5.07
C ALA A 19 18.11 4.46 -5.86
N GLY A 20 18.12 3.92 -7.08
CA GLY A 20 16.93 3.82 -7.91
C GLY A 20 15.86 3.02 -7.18
N GLU A 21 14.80 3.68 -6.77
CA GLU A 21 13.54 3.04 -6.39
C GLU A 21 13.06 2.26 -7.62
N ARG A 22 13.14 0.92 -7.56
CA ARG A 22 12.63 0.09 -8.64
C ARG A 22 11.13 0.33 -8.74
N PRO A 23 10.60 0.75 -9.91
CA PRO A 23 9.16 0.84 -10.09
C PRO A 23 8.61 -0.58 -10.00
N VAL A 24 7.85 -0.86 -8.94
CA VAL A 24 7.10 -2.11 -8.82
C VAL A 24 6.03 -2.08 -9.91
N GLY A 25 6.30 -2.79 -11.00
CA GLY A 25 5.40 -2.86 -12.14
C GLY A 25 4.12 -3.62 -11.78
N PRO A 26 3.03 -3.49 -12.57
CA PRO A 26 1.73 -4.13 -12.31
C PRO A 26 1.70 -5.67 -12.39
N GLY A 27 2.85 -6.36 -12.36
CA GLY A 27 2.96 -7.80 -12.66
C GLY A 27 3.93 -8.59 -11.80
N GLU A 28 4.55 -8.01 -10.77
CA GLU A 28 5.20 -8.83 -9.74
C GLU A 28 4.13 -9.49 -8.87
N SER A 29 4.16 -10.82 -8.76
CA SER A 29 3.27 -11.57 -7.88
C SER A 29 3.50 -11.13 -6.43
N LYS A 30 2.56 -10.33 -5.90
CA LYS A 30 2.59 -9.89 -4.50
C LYS A 30 2.02 -10.99 -3.63
N ASN A 31 2.82 -11.46 -2.66
CA ASN A 31 2.34 -12.39 -1.63
C ASN A 31 1.64 -11.56 -0.55
N CYS A 32 0.36 -11.84 -0.33
CA CYS A 32 -0.48 -11.13 0.63
C CYS A 32 -1.03 -12.10 1.67
N ASP A 33 -0.13 -12.59 2.52
CA ASP A 33 -0.34 -13.65 3.51
C ASP A 33 -0.12 -13.17 4.96
N VAL A 34 0.12 -11.88 5.17
CA VAL A 34 0.27 -11.29 6.51
C VAL A 34 -1.11 -11.00 7.09
N GLY A 35 -1.54 -11.74 8.12
CA GLY A 35 -2.86 -11.56 8.76
C GLY A 35 -3.59 -12.91 8.98
N PRO A 36 -4.93 -12.93 9.06
CA PRO A 36 -5.85 -11.81 8.86
C PRO A 36 -6.11 -10.95 10.11
N THR A 37 -6.45 -9.68 9.89
CA THR A 37 -7.16 -8.85 10.88
C THR A 37 -8.61 -8.66 10.44
N GLU A 38 -9.58 -8.92 11.32
CA GLU A 38 -11.00 -8.71 11.00
C GLU A 38 -11.37 -7.23 10.98
N LYS A 39 -12.09 -6.80 9.94
CA LYS A 39 -12.65 -5.44 9.80
C LYS A 39 -14.14 -5.52 9.48
N MET A 40 -14.82 -4.40 9.69
CA MET A 40 -16.22 -4.22 9.30
C MET A 40 -16.33 -3.09 8.28
N PHE A 41 -16.94 -3.39 7.13
CA PHE A 41 -17.29 -2.40 6.12
C PHE A 41 -18.65 -2.72 5.52
N GLY A 42 -19.49 -1.72 5.34
CA GLY A 42 -20.84 -1.89 4.82
C GLY A 42 -21.69 -2.84 5.67
N LYS A 43 -21.47 -2.86 6.99
CA LYS A 43 -22.09 -3.78 7.97
C LYS A 43 -21.78 -5.28 7.75
N THR A 44 -20.77 -5.61 6.97
CA THR A 44 -20.32 -7.00 6.72
C THR A 44 -18.89 -7.18 7.19
N LYS A 45 -18.50 -8.43 7.49
CA LYS A 45 -17.15 -8.78 7.97
C LYS A 45 -16.19 -8.97 6.79
N TRP A 46 -14.97 -8.45 6.93
CA TRP A 46 -13.89 -8.52 5.96
C TRP A 46 -12.58 -8.95 6.63
N LEU A 47 -11.70 -9.57 5.87
CA LEU A 47 -10.38 -10.02 6.30
C LEU A 47 -9.32 -9.14 5.66
N LEU A 48 -8.55 -8.44 6.49
CA LEU A 48 -7.46 -7.57 6.05
C LEU A 48 -6.14 -8.36 6.07
N TYR A 49 -5.45 -8.39 4.93
CA TYR A 49 -4.14 -8.99 4.74
C TYR A 49 -3.14 -7.96 4.23
N GLY A 50 -1.93 -7.96 4.79
CA GLY A 50 -0.80 -7.18 4.29
C GLY A 50 -0.03 -7.94 3.22
N CYS A 51 0.58 -7.20 2.28
CA CYS A 51 1.44 -7.77 1.24
C CYS A 51 2.92 -7.54 1.54
N ASN A 52 3.80 -8.38 0.98
CA ASN A 52 5.24 -8.33 1.18
C ASN A 52 5.88 -6.95 0.86
N ASP A 53 5.27 -6.13 0.00
CA ASP A 53 5.74 -4.78 -0.37
C ASP A 53 5.50 -3.68 0.68
N ALA A 54 4.77 -3.97 1.77
CA ALA A 54 4.43 -3.03 2.85
C ALA A 54 3.62 -1.79 2.44
N GLN A 55 3.21 -1.72 1.18
CA GLN A 55 2.49 -0.58 0.60
C GLN A 55 1.12 -0.98 0.07
N THR A 56 0.86 -2.30 0.00
CA THR A 56 -0.41 -2.88 -0.43
C THR A 56 -1.05 -3.65 0.72
N ALA A 57 -2.38 -3.59 0.79
CA ALA A 57 -3.21 -4.47 1.57
C ALA A 57 -4.35 -5.04 0.72
N VAL A 58 -4.76 -6.27 1.01
CA VAL A 58 -5.92 -6.94 0.43
C VAL A 58 -7.01 -7.03 1.48
N ILE A 59 -8.25 -6.72 1.10
CA ILE A 59 -9.42 -6.83 1.97
C ILE A 59 -10.35 -7.86 1.35
N VAL A 60 -10.40 -9.06 1.90
CA VAL A 60 -11.14 -10.20 1.36
C VAL A 60 -12.50 -10.32 2.06
N ALA A 61 -13.57 -10.60 1.31
CA ALA A 61 -14.87 -10.91 1.90
C ALA A 61 -14.75 -12.14 2.80
N ALA A 62 -15.12 -12.01 4.08
CA ALA A 62 -15.06 -13.12 5.03
C ALA A 62 -16.15 -14.18 4.73
N GLU A 63 -16.05 -15.33 5.39
CA GLU A 63 -17.12 -16.35 5.33
C GLU A 63 -18.47 -15.75 5.75
N GLY A 64 -19.53 -16.09 5.01
CA GLY A 64 -20.87 -15.55 5.21
C GLY A 64 -21.08 -14.10 4.75
N ASN A 65 -20.05 -13.42 4.23
CA ASN A 65 -20.21 -12.12 3.61
C ASN A 65 -20.95 -12.26 2.26
N PRO A 66 -22.09 -11.58 2.02
CA PRO A 66 -22.82 -11.67 0.76
C PRO A 66 -22.00 -11.21 -0.47
N ALA A 67 -20.95 -10.41 -0.27
CA ALA A 67 -20.05 -10.02 -1.33
C ALA A 67 -19.15 -11.17 -1.79
N ALA A 68 -19.00 -12.27 -1.04
CA ALA A 68 -18.14 -13.38 -1.44
C ALA A 68 -18.62 -14.05 -2.75
N PRO A 69 -17.72 -14.42 -3.68
CA PRO A 69 -16.28 -14.16 -3.67
C PRO A 69 -15.96 -12.73 -4.15
N PHE A 70 -15.26 -11.94 -3.32
CA PHE A 70 -14.84 -10.57 -3.65
C PHE A 70 -13.66 -10.12 -2.77
N TYR A 71 -12.80 -9.27 -3.33
CA TYR A 71 -11.73 -8.61 -2.60
C TYR A 71 -11.55 -7.15 -3.04
N PHE A 72 -10.98 -6.32 -2.15
CA PHE A 72 -10.44 -5.02 -2.49
C PHE A 72 -8.92 -5.02 -2.40
N LEU A 73 -8.26 -4.24 -3.25
CA LEU A 73 -6.85 -3.87 -3.12
C LEU A 73 -6.77 -2.41 -2.70
N VAL A 74 -6.01 -2.13 -1.65
CA VAL A 74 -5.62 -0.78 -1.24
C VAL A 74 -4.12 -0.66 -1.39
N PHE A 75 -3.66 0.27 -2.22
CA PHE A 75 -2.23 0.45 -2.45
C PHE A 75 -1.86 1.93 -2.55
N ARG A 76 -0.63 2.24 -2.15
CA ARG A 76 -0.07 3.59 -2.23
C ARG A 76 0.28 3.94 -3.68
N GLU A 77 -0.15 5.12 -4.11
CA GLU A 77 0.38 5.85 -5.28
C GLU A 77 1.30 6.99 -4.78
N VAL A 78 1.91 7.77 -5.69
CA VAL A 78 2.91 8.80 -5.35
C VAL A 78 2.46 9.70 -4.18
N ASP A 79 1.26 10.29 -4.29
CA ASP A 79 0.72 11.23 -3.30
C ASP A 79 -0.63 10.81 -2.71
N SER A 80 -1.08 9.59 -2.98
CA SER A 80 -2.43 9.15 -2.58
C SER A 80 -2.51 7.63 -2.34
N TYR A 81 -3.72 7.17 -2.04
CA TYR A 81 -4.04 5.74 -1.99
C TYR A 81 -5.14 5.46 -2.99
N ARG A 82 -5.02 4.32 -3.68
CA ARG A 82 -6.01 3.84 -4.62
C ARG A 82 -6.67 2.58 -4.09
N ILE A 83 -7.96 2.44 -4.43
CA ILE A 83 -8.78 1.29 -4.07
C ILE A 83 -9.32 0.66 -5.34
N TYR A 84 -9.00 -0.61 -5.56
CA TYR A 84 -9.57 -1.45 -6.61
C TYR A 84 -10.43 -2.53 -5.96
N GLY A 85 -11.47 -2.99 -6.65
CA GLY A 85 -12.34 -4.07 -6.15
C GLY A 85 -12.75 -5.00 -7.28
N GLU A 86 -12.72 -6.30 -7.00
CA GLU A 86 -13.02 -7.35 -7.97
C GLU A 86 -13.72 -8.52 -7.27
N GLY A 87 -14.73 -9.07 -7.93
CA GLY A 87 -15.45 -10.24 -7.46
C GLY A 87 -16.82 -10.40 -8.13
N ALA A 88 -17.47 -11.52 -7.82
CA ALA A 88 -18.72 -11.94 -8.44
C ALA A 88 -19.90 -12.05 -7.46
N GLY A 89 -19.69 -11.77 -6.16
CA GLY A 89 -20.77 -11.78 -5.17
C GLY A 89 -21.71 -10.57 -5.24
N ASP A 90 -22.49 -10.36 -4.19
CA ASP A 90 -23.53 -9.33 -4.17
C ASP A 90 -22.95 -7.91 -4.31
N LYS A 91 -23.43 -7.20 -5.35
CA LYS A 91 -22.99 -5.84 -5.70
C LYS A 91 -23.40 -4.78 -4.68
N LYS A 92 -24.50 -4.99 -3.94
CA LYS A 92 -24.93 -4.02 -2.92
C LYS A 92 -24.04 -4.12 -1.70
N ALA A 93 -23.66 -5.32 -1.28
CA ALA A 93 -22.74 -5.57 -0.19
C ALA A 93 -21.33 -5.00 -0.49
N SER A 94 -20.76 -5.34 -1.65
CA SER A 94 -19.46 -4.79 -2.07
C SER A 94 -19.52 -3.27 -2.31
N GLY A 95 -20.62 -2.76 -2.86
CA GLY A 95 -20.84 -1.33 -3.04
C GLY A 95 -20.91 -0.55 -1.72
N ALA A 96 -21.55 -1.10 -0.69
CA ALA A 96 -21.61 -0.50 0.64
C ALA A 96 -20.22 -0.44 1.29
N ALA A 97 -19.45 -1.52 1.21
CA ALA A 97 -18.07 -1.53 1.70
C ALA A 97 -17.16 -0.55 0.94
N MET A 98 -17.25 -0.52 -0.40
CA MET A 98 -16.49 0.43 -1.23
C MET A 98 -16.81 1.89 -0.87
N LYS A 99 -18.08 2.20 -0.59
CA LYS A 99 -18.48 3.55 -0.17
C LYS A 99 -17.78 3.97 1.13
N GLU A 100 -17.75 3.10 2.14
CA GLU A 100 -17.08 3.39 3.41
C GLU A 100 -15.56 3.48 3.24
N LEU A 101 -14.96 2.59 2.46
CA LEU A 101 -13.53 2.63 2.14
C LEU A 101 -13.13 3.94 1.45
N LYS A 102 -13.92 4.41 0.48
CA LYS A 102 -13.69 5.69 -0.22
C LYS A 102 -13.92 6.92 0.67
N ALA A 103 -14.66 6.79 1.77
CA ALA A 103 -14.85 7.87 2.72
C ALA A 103 -13.64 8.06 3.67
N LEU A 104 -12.71 7.10 3.69
CA LEU A 104 -11.46 7.22 4.43
C LEU A 104 -10.53 8.24 3.75
N ASN A 105 -9.90 9.10 4.55
CA ASN A 105 -8.84 9.97 4.05
C ASN A 105 -7.51 9.21 3.91
N GLY A 106 -6.52 9.84 3.26
CA GLY A 106 -5.21 9.22 3.01
C GLY A 106 -4.50 8.72 4.28
N LYS A 107 -4.64 9.41 5.41
CA LYS A 107 -4.08 8.97 6.70
C LYS A 107 -4.76 7.70 7.22
N ALA A 108 -6.07 7.61 7.08
CA ALA A 108 -6.83 6.42 7.49
C ALA A 108 -6.52 5.22 6.57
N LEU A 109 -6.38 5.43 5.26
CA LEU A 109 -5.94 4.38 4.32
C LEU A 109 -4.49 3.95 4.60
N ALA A 110 -3.58 4.88 4.87
CA ALA A 110 -2.22 4.56 5.29
C ALA A 110 -2.21 3.72 6.58
N ASN A 111 -3.02 4.09 7.57
CA ASN A 111 -3.16 3.31 8.80
C ASN A 111 -3.70 1.90 8.54
N LEU A 112 -4.63 1.75 7.59
CA LEU A 112 -5.16 0.43 7.22
C LEU A 112 -4.07 -0.46 6.62
N VAL A 113 -3.24 0.10 5.73
CA VAL A 113 -2.09 -0.63 5.15
C VAL A 113 -1.04 -0.94 6.22
N ILE A 114 -0.73 0.00 7.11
CA ILE A 114 0.18 -0.23 8.23
C ILE A 114 -0.35 -1.35 9.13
N GLU A 115 -1.63 -1.30 9.51
CA GLU A 115 -2.30 -2.31 10.33
C GLU A 115 -2.21 -3.70 9.70
N ALA A 116 -2.51 -3.81 8.40
CA ALA A 116 -2.43 -5.06 7.65
C ALA A 116 -1.02 -5.70 7.69
N ASN A 117 0.01 -4.85 7.77
CA ASN A 117 1.41 -5.27 7.70
C ASN A 117 2.08 -5.47 9.07
N ARG A 118 1.39 -5.19 10.19
CA ARG A 118 1.95 -5.33 11.55
C ARG A 118 2.11 -6.76 12.03
N SER A 119 1.29 -7.69 11.53
CA SER A 119 1.32 -9.10 11.97
C SER A 119 2.38 -9.94 11.26
N ARG A 120 3.41 -9.29 10.67
CA ARG A 120 4.59 -10.01 10.16
C ARG A 120 5.40 -10.50 11.35
N HIS A 121 5.32 -11.79 11.63
CA HIS A 121 6.23 -12.47 12.55
C HIS A 121 7.53 -12.84 11.85
#